data_AF-A0A3Q1GJT0-F1
#
_entry.id   AF-A0A3Q1GJT0-F1
#
_cell.length_a   1.000
_cell.length_b   1.000
_cell.length_c   1.000
_cell.angle_alpha   90.00
_cell.angle_beta   90.00
_cell.angle_gamma   90.00
#
_symmetry.space_group_name_H-M   'P 1'
#
loop_
_entity.id
_entity.type
_entity.pdbx_description
1 polymer ?
#
loop_
_entity_poly.entity_id
_entity_poly.type
_entity_poly.pdbx_seq_one_letter_code
_entity_poly.pdbx_strand_id
1 'polypeptide(L)'
;MYTSDDRGILFSKSLERHLFDGQRKSDFTNITSLRGVYLTNKLGRIRSVISFNRGGTWRQLNKPDNCNLHIHGEHSRNIRIVPMLALSEPTAIGLVIAHGTVGDSLSSSQHPDVFVSSDGGYNWRGTLRGPHHYSILDSGGLIVAVEAQREGQVKTIFSTDEGQCWKSYNFTEQPFFFAGLACEPGTKAMNVSVWGFRPEEDGQPMWVAVTIDFQSLITRENDQDYEEWLAHSAAGENSKRKGCVLGVKETYRRLKRQSVCRNGRSFVVSKKQRSCLCTREDYLDYGYYRHVNTSECVRQPNAANKTLEMCLNGEEDELLTAYRKVPSDRCEGGYNPQLTVQTVIRPCGVKPSPGPPDKSTSSVTHFDTPRERLVLILVCAGAGVIVLVAVVSAVISVKRVVYRNR
;
A
#
# COMPACT_ATOMS: atom_id res chain seq x y z
N MET A 1 -5.75 -14.50 4.16
CA MET A 1 -4.40 -13.91 4.22
C MET A 1 -3.57 -14.65 5.24
N TYR A 2 -2.29 -14.83 4.96
CA TYR A 2 -1.34 -15.49 5.84
C TYR A 2 -0.11 -14.59 6.04
N THR A 3 0.55 -14.69 7.19
CA THR A 3 1.82 -14.04 7.50
C THR A 3 2.90 -15.09 7.69
N SER A 4 4.04 -14.92 7.03
CA SER A 4 5.17 -15.86 7.09
C SER A 4 6.06 -15.61 8.32
N ASP A 5 7.01 -16.52 8.60
CA ASP A 5 8.22 -16.21 9.37
C ASP A 5 9.17 -15.28 8.57
N ASP A 6 10.29 -14.94 9.20
CA ASP A 6 11.45 -14.29 8.60
C ASP A 6 12.07 -15.09 7.44
N ARG A 7 11.91 -16.41 7.42
CA ARG A 7 12.38 -17.30 6.33
C ARG A 7 11.41 -17.40 5.16
N GLY A 8 10.14 -17.01 5.32
CA GLY A 8 9.14 -17.15 4.26
C GLY A 8 8.60 -18.58 4.10
N ILE A 9 8.80 -19.47 5.09
CA ILE A 9 8.47 -20.90 5.02
C ILE A 9 7.22 -21.19 5.84
N LEU A 10 7.16 -20.67 7.07
CA LEU A 10 6.10 -21.01 8.02
C LEU A 10 5.02 -19.94 8.07
N PHE A 11 3.81 -20.30 7.65
CA PHE A 11 2.69 -19.38 7.54
C PHE A 11 1.67 -19.54 8.66
N SER A 12 1.26 -18.42 9.25
CA SER A 12 0.14 -18.35 10.19
C SER A 12 -1.03 -17.61 9.55
N LYS A 13 -2.24 -18.10 9.81
CA LYS A 13 -3.46 -17.45 9.34
C LYS A 13 -3.59 -16.08 10.00
N SER A 14 -3.72 -15.02 9.21
CA SER A 14 -3.80 -13.64 9.69
C SER A 14 -5.21 -13.06 9.57
N LEU A 15 -5.83 -13.20 8.39
CA LEU A 15 -7.17 -12.66 8.13
C LEU A 15 -8.00 -13.61 7.28
N GLU A 16 -9.22 -13.88 7.75
CA GLU A 16 -10.24 -14.63 7.02
C GLU A 16 -11.09 -13.74 6.11
N ARG A 17 -11.63 -14.33 5.04
CA ARG A 17 -12.58 -13.67 4.12
C ARG A 17 -12.06 -12.32 3.63
N HIS A 18 -10.78 -12.23 3.31
CA HIS A 18 -10.20 -11.02 2.75
C HIS A 18 -10.80 -10.73 1.36
N LEU A 19 -11.15 -9.48 1.09
CA LEU A 19 -11.67 -9.05 -0.21
C LEU A 19 -10.53 -9.05 -1.23
N PHE A 20 -10.64 -9.97 -2.19
CA PHE A 20 -9.72 -10.11 -3.30
C PHE A 20 -10.54 -10.38 -4.56
N ASP A 21 -10.48 -9.44 -5.49
CA ASP A 21 -11.19 -9.43 -6.76
C ASP A 21 -10.55 -10.46 -7.73
N GLY A 22 -11.37 -11.09 -8.58
CA GLY A 22 -10.94 -12.00 -9.65
C GLY A 22 -9.95 -11.40 -10.66
N GLN A 23 -9.87 -10.07 -10.77
CA GLN A 23 -8.84 -9.35 -11.53
C GLN A 23 -7.49 -9.25 -10.80
N ARG A 24 -7.27 -10.05 -9.74
CA ARG A 24 -6.08 -10.01 -8.87
C ARG A 24 -5.87 -8.69 -8.15
N LYS A 25 -6.95 -7.96 -7.94
CA LYS A 25 -6.96 -6.66 -7.26
C LYS A 25 -7.40 -6.84 -5.81
N SER A 26 -6.79 -6.08 -4.91
CA SER A 26 -7.02 -6.19 -3.47
C SER A 26 -7.10 -4.81 -2.85
N ASP A 27 -7.98 -4.68 -1.87
CA ASP A 27 -8.08 -3.47 -1.04
C ASP A 27 -7.00 -3.43 0.05
N PHE A 28 -6.09 -4.42 0.08
CA PHE A 28 -4.98 -4.43 1.00
C PHE A 28 -4.03 -3.26 0.74
N THR A 29 -3.91 -2.40 1.74
CA THR A 29 -3.14 -1.16 1.70
C THR A 29 -2.14 -1.14 2.85
N ASN A 30 -0.87 -0.88 2.52
CA ASN A 30 0.18 -0.61 3.51
C ASN A 30 0.13 0.87 3.89
N ILE A 31 -0.09 1.15 5.18
CA ILE A 31 -0.05 2.52 5.69
C ILE A 31 1.40 2.84 6.00
N THR A 32 2.08 3.44 5.02
CA THR A 32 3.54 3.67 5.05
C THR A 32 3.96 4.75 6.05
N SER A 33 3.04 5.61 6.48
CA SER A 33 3.28 6.68 7.45
C SER A 33 3.44 6.19 8.89
N LEU A 34 3.14 4.91 9.19
CA LEU A 34 3.33 4.34 10.52
C LEU A 34 3.70 2.84 10.47
N ARG A 35 4.68 2.42 11.27
CA ARG A 35 5.22 1.05 11.23
C ARG A 35 4.16 0.01 11.60
N GLY A 36 4.08 -1.04 10.78
CA GLY A 36 3.28 -2.23 11.10
C GLY A 36 1.78 -2.04 10.91
N VAL A 37 1.37 -0.93 10.28
CA VAL A 37 -0.02 -0.63 10.02
C VAL A 37 -0.45 -1.11 8.63
N TYR A 38 -1.51 -1.92 8.60
CA TYR A 38 -2.12 -2.40 7.36
C TYR A 38 -3.63 -2.22 7.40
N LEU A 39 -4.21 -1.82 6.28
CA LEU A 39 -5.65 -1.64 6.10
C LEU A 39 -6.14 -2.60 5.01
N THR A 40 -7.30 -3.20 5.18
CA THR A 40 -7.94 -3.99 4.10
C THR A 40 -9.44 -4.15 4.34
N ASN A 41 -10.16 -4.70 3.37
CA ASN A 41 -11.59 -5.00 3.44
C ASN A 41 -11.85 -6.51 3.53
N LYS A 42 -12.89 -6.90 4.29
CA LYS A 42 -13.37 -8.29 4.42
C LYS A 42 -14.68 -8.50 3.65
N LEU A 43 -14.83 -9.66 3.01
CA LEU A 43 -15.98 -10.10 2.21
C LEU A 43 -17.12 -10.66 3.09
N GLY A 44 -18.37 -10.44 2.65
CA GLY A 44 -19.60 -10.71 3.37
C GLY A 44 -20.45 -9.43 3.33
N ARG A 45 -20.55 -8.74 4.46
CA ARG A 45 -20.74 -7.28 4.47
C ARG A 45 -19.36 -6.65 4.32
N ILE A 46 -19.12 -5.89 3.25
CA ILE A 46 -17.79 -5.33 2.98
C ILE A 46 -17.41 -4.37 4.11
N ARG A 47 -16.45 -4.76 4.94
CA ARG A 47 -16.05 -4.01 6.13
C ARG A 47 -14.56 -3.81 6.16
N SER A 48 -14.14 -2.58 6.43
CA SER A 48 -12.74 -2.24 6.61
C SER A 48 -12.24 -2.68 7.98
N VAL A 49 -11.04 -3.25 7.97
CA VAL A 49 -10.30 -3.64 9.16
C VAL A 49 -8.87 -3.14 9.06
N ILE A 50 -8.31 -2.79 10.20
CA ILE A 50 -6.97 -2.27 10.34
C ILE A 50 -6.19 -3.12 11.34
N SER A 51 -4.93 -3.39 11.02
CA SER A 51 -3.96 -4.01 11.92
C SER A 51 -2.87 -3.00 12.23
N PHE A 52 -2.40 -2.99 13.47
CA PHE A 52 -1.29 -2.13 13.92
C PHE A 52 -0.03 -2.94 14.28
N ASN A 53 -0.08 -4.26 14.16
CA ASN A 53 0.98 -5.19 14.57
C ASN A 53 1.27 -6.20 13.44
N ARG A 54 1.41 -5.68 12.22
CA ARG A 54 1.74 -6.45 11.01
C ARG A 54 0.76 -7.60 10.67
N GLY A 55 -0.52 -7.41 10.91
CA GLY A 55 -1.54 -8.44 10.64
C GLY A 55 -1.61 -9.52 11.71
N GLY A 56 -0.96 -9.34 12.88
CA GLY A 56 -1.12 -10.25 14.01
C GLY A 56 -2.54 -10.23 14.58
N THR A 57 -3.12 -9.04 14.69
CA THR A 57 -4.52 -8.83 15.08
C THR A 57 -5.14 -7.75 14.20
N TRP A 58 -6.43 -7.92 13.90
CA TRP A 58 -7.21 -6.99 13.07
C TRP A 58 -8.41 -6.50 13.87
N ARG A 59 -8.72 -5.20 13.76
CA ARG A 59 -9.91 -4.60 14.37
C ARG A 59 -10.64 -3.69 13.39
N GLN A 60 -11.88 -3.35 13.71
CA GLN A 60 -12.63 -2.33 12.96
C GLN A 60 -12.02 -0.95 13.18
N LEU A 61 -12.23 -0.05 12.22
CA LEU A 61 -11.76 1.33 12.34
C LEU A 61 -12.64 2.08 13.33
N ASN A 62 -12.00 2.81 14.24
CA ASN A 62 -12.69 3.77 15.08
C ASN A 62 -13.27 4.89 14.23
N LYS A 63 -14.27 5.54 14.80
CA LYS A 63 -15.19 6.41 14.08
C LYS A 63 -15.55 7.63 14.95
N PRO A 64 -16.01 8.73 14.35
CA PRO A 64 -16.48 9.90 15.09
C PRO A 64 -17.79 9.69 15.89
N ASP A 65 -18.90 9.26 15.27
CA ASP A 65 -20.27 9.17 15.91
C ASP A 65 -21.08 7.82 15.79
N ASN A 66 -21.02 6.88 16.75
CA ASN A 66 -21.80 5.59 16.90
C ASN A 66 -21.93 4.43 15.82
N CYS A 67 -21.82 4.59 14.49
CA CYS A 67 -21.60 3.49 13.48
C CYS A 67 -20.12 2.99 13.32
N ASN A 68 -19.65 2.47 12.17
CA ASN A 68 -18.22 2.20 11.90
C ASN A 68 -17.73 2.98 10.67
N LEU A 69 -16.43 3.27 10.59
CA LEU A 69 -15.82 3.84 9.38
C LEU A 69 -15.35 2.73 8.44
N HIS A 70 -15.64 2.91 7.15
CA HIS A 70 -15.16 2.03 6.10
C HIS A 70 -14.44 2.83 5.02
N ILE A 71 -13.31 2.32 4.56
CA ILE A 71 -12.43 2.96 3.59
C ILE A 71 -12.56 2.28 2.24
N HIS A 72 -12.76 3.09 1.22
CA HIS A 72 -12.79 2.66 -0.16
C HIS A 72 -11.39 2.26 -0.65
N GLY A 73 -11.30 1.06 -1.23
CA GLY A 73 -10.07 0.52 -1.78
C GLY A 73 -10.12 0.37 -3.30
N GLU A 74 -9.28 -0.53 -3.81
CA GLU A 74 -9.13 -0.85 -5.22
C GLU A 74 -10.45 -1.29 -5.86
N HIS A 75 -11.26 -2.08 -5.14
CA HIS A 75 -12.57 -2.51 -5.60
C HIS A 75 -13.47 -1.31 -5.92
N SER A 76 -13.56 -0.34 -5.01
CA SER A 76 -14.36 0.88 -5.18
C SER A 76 -13.82 1.80 -6.27
N ARG A 77 -12.50 1.86 -6.44
CA ARG A 77 -11.86 2.62 -7.52
C ARG A 77 -12.18 2.02 -8.90
N ASN A 78 -12.15 0.69 -9.03
CA ASN A 78 -12.47 0.01 -10.30
C ASN A 78 -13.89 0.30 -10.78
N ILE A 79 -14.86 0.32 -9.85
CA ILE A 79 -16.25 0.66 -10.15
C ILE A 79 -16.54 2.17 -10.11
N ARG A 80 -15.49 3.01 -10.09
CA ARG A 80 -15.53 4.48 -10.21
C ARG A 80 -16.32 5.21 -9.11
N ILE A 81 -16.40 4.65 -7.90
CA ILE A 81 -16.97 5.34 -6.74
C ILE A 81 -16.01 6.41 -6.21
N VAL A 82 -14.71 6.09 -6.19
CA VAL A 82 -13.66 6.99 -5.70
C VAL A 82 -12.62 7.27 -6.79
N PRO A 83 -12.08 8.49 -6.85
CA PRO A 83 -11.07 8.86 -7.84
C PRO A 83 -9.67 8.33 -7.49
N MET A 84 -9.39 8.04 -6.21
CA MET A 84 -8.09 7.54 -5.76
C MET A 84 -8.19 6.66 -4.51
N LEU A 85 -7.11 5.97 -4.19
CA LEU A 85 -6.95 5.12 -3.00
C LEU A 85 -6.46 5.92 -1.79
N ALA A 86 -6.45 5.29 -0.62
CA ALA A 86 -5.82 5.87 0.56
C ALA A 86 -4.35 6.27 0.28
N LEU A 87 -3.99 7.50 0.67
CA LEU A 87 -2.65 8.07 0.55
C LEU A 87 -2.00 8.15 1.94
N SER A 88 -0.79 7.62 2.02
CA SER A 88 0.10 7.74 3.17
C SER A 88 1.54 7.76 2.68
N GLU A 89 2.40 8.53 3.35
CA GLU A 89 3.79 8.72 2.93
C GLU A 89 4.72 8.54 4.14
N PRO A 90 5.89 7.89 3.98
CA PRO A 90 6.78 7.58 5.10
C PRO A 90 7.43 8.82 5.73
N THR A 91 7.42 9.95 5.03
CA THR A 91 7.88 11.26 5.50
C THR A 91 6.83 12.00 6.33
N ALA A 92 5.54 11.73 6.07
CA ALA A 92 4.40 12.36 6.74
C ALA A 92 3.86 11.46 7.87
N ILE A 93 4.58 11.42 8.99
CA ILE A 93 4.37 10.46 10.06
C ILE A 93 2.96 10.49 10.64
N GLY A 94 2.30 9.33 10.64
CA GLY A 94 0.93 9.15 11.11
C GLY A 94 -0.16 9.69 10.18
N LEU A 95 0.18 10.43 9.13
CA LEU A 95 -0.80 11.01 8.22
C LEU A 95 -1.35 9.94 7.26
N VAL A 96 -2.67 9.83 7.19
CA VAL A 96 -3.39 8.97 6.25
C VAL A 96 -4.61 9.74 5.75
N ILE A 97 -4.77 9.83 4.43
CA ILE A 97 -5.91 10.47 3.78
C ILE A 97 -6.62 9.40 2.97
N ALA A 98 -7.93 9.26 3.13
CA ALA A 98 -8.67 8.22 2.42
C ALA A 98 -10.13 8.61 2.20
N HIS A 99 -10.71 8.11 1.11
CA HIS A 99 -12.15 8.17 0.91
C HIS A 99 -12.83 7.09 1.75
N GLY A 100 -13.92 7.45 2.42
CA GLY A 100 -14.65 6.52 3.26
C GLY A 100 -16.13 6.82 3.37
N THR A 101 -16.86 5.87 3.96
CA THR A 101 -18.26 6.02 4.35
C THR A 101 -18.45 5.55 5.77
N VAL A 102 -19.41 6.15 6.46
CA VAL A 102 -19.80 5.76 7.82
C VAL A 102 -21.07 4.92 7.74
N GLY A 103 -21.05 3.73 8.32
CA GLY A 103 -22.18 2.80 8.27
C GLY A 103 -21.83 1.40 8.76
N ASP A 104 -22.65 0.43 8.35
CA ASP A 104 -22.49 -0.99 8.69
C ASP A 104 -21.54 -1.75 7.76
N SER A 105 -21.38 -1.24 6.53
CA SER A 105 -20.54 -1.76 5.45
C SER A 105 -20.37 -0.74 4.33
N LEU A 106 -19.36 -0.94 3.47
CA LEU A 106 -19.28 -0.23 2.19
C LEU A 106 -20.49 -0.58 1.32
N SER A 107 -21.12 0.44 0.76
CA SER A 107 -22.19 0.32 -0.22
C SER A 107 -21.87 1.19 -1.44
N SER A 108 -22.25 0.72 -2.63
CA SER A 108 -22.13 1.49 -3.88
C SER A 108 -23.11 2.66 -3.97
N SER A 109 -24.16 2.67 -3.14
CA SER A 109 -25.15 3.75 -3.09
C SER A 109 -24.73 4.95 -2.24
N GLN A 110 -23.64 4.83 -1.46
CA GLN A 110 -23.16 5.89 -0.59
C GLN A 110 -22.16 6.79 -1.33
N HIS A 111 -22.27 8.10 -1.08
CA HIS A 111 -21.30 9.06 -1.58
C HIS A 111 -20.11 9.10 -0.62
N PRO A 112 -18.88 8.88 -1.12
CA PRO A 112 -17.69 8.88 -0.28
C PRO A 112 -17.28 10.30 0.10
N ASP A 113 -16.97 10.48 1.39
CA ASP A 113 -16.32 11.68 1.92
C ASP A 113 -14.83 11.41 2.14
N VAL A 114 -14.03 12.46 2.35
CA VAL A 114 -12.61 12.32 2.67
C VAL A 114 -12.41 12.33 4.18
N PHE A 115 -11.69 11.33 4.67
CA PHE A 115 -11.30 11.18 6.06
C PHE A 115 -9.78 11.30 6.20
N VAL A 116 -9.34 11.92 7.28
CA VAL A 116 -7.92 12.04 7.62
C VAL A 116 -7.66 11.43 9.00
N SER A 117 -6.54 10.72 9.11
CA SER A 117 -5.94 10.30 10.36
C SER A 117 -4.56 10.90 10.49
N SER A 118 -4.18 11.35 11.68
CA SER A 118 -2.86 11.90 12.02
C SER A 118 -2.09 11.04 13.03
N ASP A 119 -2.57 9.82 13.27
CA ASP A 119 -1.98 8.85 14.19
C ASP A 119 -1.85 7.45 13.57
N GLY A 120 -1.87 7.35 12.25
CA GLY A 120 -1.71 6.10 11.49
C GLY A 120 -2.96 5.24 11.47
N GLY A 121 -4.15 5.83 11.64
CA GLY A 121 -5.44 5.16 11.51
C GLY A 121 -6.07 4.72 12.83
N TYR A 122 -5.54 5.14 13.99
CA TYR A 122 -6.19 4.90 15.29
C TYR A 122 -7.44 5.75 15.45
N ASN A 123 -7.36 7.01 15.02
CA ASN A 123 -8.47 7.96 15.01
C ASN A 123 -8.62 8.57 13.62
N TRP A 124 -9.87 8.78 13.21
CA TRP A 124 -10.23 9.33 11.91
C TRP A 124 -11.17 10.51 12.08
N ARG A 125 -11.02 11.51 11.21
CA ARG A 125 -11.89 12.67 11.14
C ARG A 125 -12.38 12.86 9.71
N GLY A 126 -13.69 12.97 9.52
CA GLY A 126 -14.26 13.43 8.25
C GLY A 126 -13.90 14.88 8.03
N THR A 127 -13.32 15.21 6.88
CA THR A 127 -12.71 16.52 6.65
C THR A 127 -13.19 17.24 5.39
N LEU A 128 -13.48 16.51 4.31
CA LEU A 128 -14.07 17.08 3.10
C LEU A 128 -15.28 16.25 2.69
N ARG A 129 -16.33 16.95 2.24
CA ARG A 129 -17.53 16.31 1.72
C ARG A 129 -17.35 15.99 0.24
N GLY A 130 -17.70 14.78 -0.16
CA GLY A 130 -17.59 14.33 -1.54
C GLY A 130 -16.17 13.93 -1.98
N PRO A 131 -16.04 13.34 -3.17
CA PRO A 131 -14.79 12.82 -3.68
C PRO A 131 -13.82 13.94 -4.06
N HIS A 132 -12.60 13.88 -3.56
CA HIS A 132 -11.51 14.78 -3.94
C HIS A 132 -10.29 14.04 -4.46
N HIS A 133 -9.52 14.69 -5.32
CA HIS A 133 -8.10 14.40 -5.50
C HIS A 133 -7.29 15.08 -4.39
N TYR A 134 -6.26 14.45 -3.85
CA TYR A 134 -5.43 14.97 -2.76
C TYR A 134 -3.97 14.57 -2.94
N SER A 135 -3.07 15.40 -2.41
CA SER A 135 -1.64 15.15 -2.39
C SER A 135 -1.03 15.68 -1.09
N ILE A 136 0.05 15.02 -0.65
CA ILE A 136 0.84 15.41 0.51
C ILE A 136 2.10 16.11 0.01
N LEU A 137 2.31 17.33 0.48
CA LEU A 137 3.47 18.16 0.20
C LEU A 137 4.23 18.47 1.49
N ASP A 138 5.46 18.92 1.33
CA ASP A 138 6.39 19.27 2.42
C ASP A 138 6.40 18.26 3.58
N SER A 139 6.48 16.96 3.26
CA SER A 139 6.49 15.87 4.24
C SER A 139 5.33 15.88 5.23
N GLY A 140 4.14 16.33 4.80
CA GLY A 140 2.95 16.41 5.65
C GLY A 140 2.64 17.81 6.20
N GLY A 141 3.54 18.78 5.99
CA GLY A 141 3.30 20.18 6.38
C GLY A 141 2.20 20.86 5.55
N LEU A 142 1.91 20.34 4.36
CA LEU A 142 0.88 20.86 3.48
C LEU A 142 0.09 19.71 2.83
N ILE A 143 -1.23 19.80 2.87
CA ILE A 143 -2.13 18.92 2.15
C ILE A 143 -2.89 19.78 1.14
N VAL A 144 -2.90 19.34 -0.12
CA VAL A 144 -3.70 19.98 -1.17
C VAL A 144 -4.77 19.01 -1.60
N ALA A 145 -5.98 19.52 -1.83
CA ALA A 145 -7.06 18.77 -2.43
C ALA A 145 -7.79 19.58 -3.51
N VAL A 146 -8.39 18.85 -4.45
CA VAL A 146 -9.18 19.38 -5.56
C VAL A 146 -10.43 18.52 -5.67
N GLU A 147 -11.60 19.13 -5.68
CA GLU A 147 -12.86 18.41 -5.79
C GLU A 147 -12.93 17.65 -7.12
N ALA A 148 -13.33 16.37 -7.08
CA ALA A 148 -13.51 15.55 -8.27
C ALA A 148 -14.87 15.81 -8.93
N GLN A 149 -15.22 17.10 -9.11
CA GLN A 149 -16.47 17.53 -9.74
C GLN A 149 -16.31 17.52 -11.26
N ARG A 150 -17.37 17.11 -11.97
CA ARG A 150 -17.40 17.11 -13.44
C ARG A 150 -17.84 18.44 -14.05
N GLU A 151 -18.40 19.33 -13.25
CA GLU A 151 -19.04 20.56 -13.71
C GLU A 151 -18.64 21.72 -12.78
N GLY A 152 -18.20 22.85 -13.34
CA GLY A 152 -17.83 24.05 -12.58
C GLY A 152 -16.33 24.37 -12.55
N GLN A 153 -16.00 25.51 -11.92
CA GLN A 153 -14.62 25.99 -11.77
C GLN A 153 -13.86 25.12 -10.76
N VAL A 154 -12.68 24.64 -11.15
CA VAL A 154 -11.78 23.93 -10.25
C VAL A 154 -11.42 24.84 -9.07
N LYS A 155 -11.76 24.41 -7.86
CA LYS A 155 -11.34 25.06 -6.62
C LYS A 155 -10.29 24.19 -5.96
N THR A 156 -9.08 24.73 -5.81
CA THR A 156 -8.06 24.09 -5.00
C THR A 156 -8.23 24.52 -3.56
N ILE A 157 -8.24 23.54 -2.67
CA ILE A 157 -8.25 23.75 -1.24
C ILE A 157 -6.97 23.20 -0.65
N PHE A 158 -6.46 23.86 0.39
CA PHE A 158 -5.25 23.43 1.06
C PHE A 158 -5.39 23.52 2.57
N SER A 159 -4.59 22.72 3.26
CA SER A 159 -4.53 22.64 4.72
C SER A 159 -3.07 22.57 5.17
N THR A 160 -2.73 23.34 6.19
CA THR A 160 -1.40 23.38 6.83
C THR A 160 -1.40 22.79 8.23
N ASP A 161 -2.48 22.11 8.61
CA ASP A 161 -2.73 21.61 9.97
C ASP A 161 -3.20 20.15 9.98
N GLU A 162 -2.64 19.35 9.07
CA GLU A 162 -2.96 17.93 8.89
C GLU A 162 -4.44 17.67 8.54
N GLY A 163 -5.08 18.57 7.77
CA GLY A 163 -6.44 18.40 7.30
C GLY A 163 -7.49 18.73 8.35
N GLN A 164 -7.20 19.58 9.34
CA GLN A 164 -8.20 20.02 10.31
C GLN A 164 -8.98 21.25 9.82
N CYS A 165 -8.28 22.19 9.19
CA CYS A 165 -8.85 23.38 8.60
C CYS A 165 -8.42 23.45 7.13
N TRP A 166 -9.37 23.83 6.28
CA TRP A 166 -9.14 23.98 4.84
C TRP A 166 -9.36 25.43 4.42
N LYS A 167 -8.49 25.90 3.53
CA LYS A 167 -8.59 27.21 2.91
C LYS A 167 -8.75 27.03 1.41
N SER A 168 -9.72 27.73 0.84
CA SER A 168 -9.97 27.73 -0.61
C SER A 168 -9.11 28.79 -1.29
N TYR A 169 -8.49 28.42 -2.40
CA TYR A 169 -7.72 29.32 -3.24
C TYR A 169 -8.20 29.22 -4.68
N ASN A 170 -8.55 30.37 -5.27
CA ASN A 170 -8.87 30.44 -6.68
C ASN A 170 -7.59 30.76 -7.46
N PHE A 171 -7.08 29.78 -8.21
CA PHE A 171 -5.81 29.88 -8.92
C PHE A 171 -5.97 30.26 -10.40
N THR A 172 -7.20 30.35 -10.92
CA THR A 172 -7.47 30.70 -12.31
C THR A 172 -8.78 31.47 -12.44
N GLU A 173 -8.78 32.58 -13.18
CA GLU A 173 -10.01 33.31 -13.50
C GLU A 173 -10.85 32.57 -14.55
N GLN A 174 -10.17 31.86 -15.46
CA GLN A 174 -10.81 31.06 -16.50
C GLN A 174 -10.98 29.60 -16.03
N PRO A 175 -12.21 29.13 -15.79
CA PRO A 175 -12.47 27.76 -15.37
C PRO A 175 -12.06 26.76 -16.46
N PHE A 176 -11.71 25.55 -16.04
CA PHE A 176 -11.44 24.42 -16.93
C PHE A 176 -11.90 23.12 -16.26
N PHE A 177 -12.07 22.04 -17.03
CA PHE A 177 -12.45 20.75 -16.48
C PHE A 177 -11.25 20.04 -15.88
N PHE A 178 -11.34 19.63 -14.62
CA PHE A 178 -10.28 18.93 -13.93
C PHE A 178 -10.01 17.55 -14.57
N ALA A 179 -8.74 17.25 -14.81
CA ALA A 179 -8.30 15.94 -15.30
C ALA A 179 -7.35 15.23 -14.33
N GLY A 180 -6.52 15.98 -13.59
CA GLY A 180 -5.56 15.35 -12.68
C GLY A 180 -4.77 16.32 -11.81
N LEU A 181 -4.14 15.76 -10.78
CA LEU A 181 -3.24 16.45 -9.86
C LEU A 181 -1.87 15.79 -9.94
N ALA A 182 -0.81 16.58 -10.13
CA ALA A 182 0.55 16.09 -10.24
C ALA A 182 1.48 16.83 -9.26
N CYS A 183 2.33 16.08 -8.57
CA CYS A 183 3.34 16.57 -7.63
C CYS A 183 4.66 15.84 -7.86
N GLU A 184 5.76 16.43 -7.38
CA GLU A 184 7.05 15.74 -7.32
C GLU A 184 6.95 14.48 -6.43
N PRO A 185 7.44 13.31 -6.89
CA PRO A 185 7.52 12.12 -6.06
C PRO A 185 8.31 12.35 -4.76
N GLY A 186 7.85 11.76 -3.65
CA GLY A 186 8.56 11.81 -2.37
C GLY A 186 8.18 12.97 -1.44
N THR A 187 7.11 13.71 -1.73
CA THR A 187 6.47 14.72 -0.84
C THR A 187 7.31 15.93 -0.40
N LYS A 188 8.54 16.09 -0.91
CA LYS A 188 9.44 17.19 -0.47
C LYS A 188 9.16 18.52 -1.15
N ALA A 189 8.49 18.47 -2.29
CA ALA A 189 8.08 19.65 -3.02
C ALA A 189 7.02 20.45 -2.27
N MET A 190 6.97 21.74 -2.62
CA MET A 190 5.96 22.72 -2.21
C MET A 190 5.12 23.19 -3.39
N ASN A 191 5.30 22.57 -4.56
CA ASN A 191 4.57 22.88 -5.77
C ASN A 191 3.66 21.72 -6.19
N VAL A 192 2.52 22.08 -6.76
CA VAL A 192 1.53 21.15 -7.29
C VAL A 192 1.01 21.67 -8.62
N SER A 193 0.87 20.79 -9.60
CA SER A 193 0.31 21.11 -10.90
C SER A 193 -1.10 20.53 -11.01
N VAL A 194 -2.07 21.40 -11.25
CA VAL A 194 -3.46 21.05 -11.53
C VAL A 194 -3.63 20.99 -13.04
N TRP A 195 -4.00 19.82 -13.55
CA TRP A 195 -4.18 19.53 -14.97
C TRP A 195 -5.65 19.47 -15.33
N GLY A 196 -5.97 19.93 -16.53
CA GLY A 196 -7.31 19.87 -17.07
C GLY A 196 -7.40 20.35 -18.51
N PHE A 197 -8.62 20.58 -18.99
CA PHE A 197 -8.86 21.01 -20.35
C PHE A 197 -10.01 22.01 -20.46
N ARG A 198 -9.94 22.87 -21.47
CA ARG A 198 -11.00 23.82 -21.83
C ARG A 198 -11.64 23.37 -23.15
N PRO A 199 -12.98 23.38 -23.24
CA PRO A 199 -13.65 23.17 -24.52
C PRO A 199 -13.40 24.40 -25.40
N GLU A 200 -13.02 24.16 -26.65
CA GLU A 200 -12.84 25.19 -27.68
C GLU A 200 -13.94 25.03 -28.75
N GLU A 201 -14.22 26.10 -29.51
CA GLU A 201 -15.27 26.12 -30.53
C GLU A 201 -15.02 25.15 -31.69
N ASP A 202 -13.75 24.84 -31.97
CA ASP A 202 -13.33 23.89 -33.02
C ASP A 202 -13.49 22.42 -32.62
N GLY A 203 -13.98 22.15 -31.40
CA GLY A 203 -14.16 20.82 -30.84
C GLY A 203 -12.89 20.13 -30.36
N GLN A 204 -11.72 20.79 -30.42
CA GLN A 204 -10.46 20.26 -29.91
C GLN A 204 -10.17 20.84 -28.51
N PRO A 205 -10.21 20.03 -27.44
CA PRO A 205 -10.01 20.56 -26.10
C PRO A 205 -8.56 21.06 -25.90
N MET A 206 -8.41 22.30 -25.45
CA MET A 206 -7.12 22.87 -25.09
C MET A 206 -6.71 22.38 -23.70
N TRP A 207 -5.57 21.68 -23.61
CA TRP A 207 -5.01 21.25 -22.33
C TRP A 207 -4.36 22.41 -21.58
N VAL A 208 -4.63 22.50 -20.29
CA VAL A 208 -4.11 23.54 -19.39
C VAL A 208 -3.52 22.87 -18.16
N ALA A 209 -2.33 23.31 -17.76
CA ALA A 209 -1.69 22.94 -16.52
C ALA A 209 -1.34 24.20 -15.74
N VAL A 210 -1.89 24.35 -14.53
CA VAL A 210 -1.56 25.45 -13.62
C VAL A 210 -0.73 24.92 -12.46
N THR A 211 0.49 25.44 -12.30
CA THR A 211 1.38 25.04 -11.20
C THR A 211 1.35 26.10 -10.11
N ILE A 212 0.99 25.69 -8.91
CA ILE A 212 0.91 26.53 -7.71
C ILE A 212 2.15 26.26 -6.87
N ASP A 213 2.91 27.30 -6.53
CA ASP A 213 4.07 27.21 -5.63
C ASP A 213 3.74 27.84 -4.26
N PHE A 214 3.64 27.01 -3.23
CA PHE A 214 3.32 27.42 -1.87
C PHE A 214 4.52 27.99 -1.10
N GLN A 215 5.73 28.01 -1.69
CA GLN A 215 6.93 28.58 -1.03
C GLN A 215 6.77 30.06 -0.69
N SER A 216 5.98 30.80 -1.47
CA SER A 216 5.67 32.21 -1.19
C SER A 216 4.72 32.39 0.00
N LEU A 217 3.88 31.39 0.30
CA LEU A 217 2.89 31.43 1.38
C LEU A 217 3.47 30.98 2.72
N ILE A 218 4.32 29.95 2.69
CA ILE A 218 4.89 29.33 3.90
C ILE A 218 6.41 29.45 3.84
N THR A 219 6.92 30.54 4.43
CA THR A 219 8.35 30.90 4.39
C THR A 219 9.10 30.61 5.69
N ARG A 220 8.38 30.43 6.81
CA ARG A 220 8.99 30.25 8.14
C ARG A 220 9.52 28.83 8.31
N GLU A 221 10.75 28.71 8.79
CA GLU A 221 11.37 27.45 9.25
C GLU A 221 11.83 27.64 10.70
N ASN A 222 11.37 26.80 11.63
CA ASN A 222 11.74 26.91 13.05
C ASN A 222 11.69 25.56 13.76
N ASP A 223 12.77 25.21 14.46
CA ASP A 223 12.89 23.98 15.23
C ASP A 223 11.93 23.89 16.43
N GLN A 224 11.49 25.02 16.97
CA GLN A 224 10.55 25.10 18.11
C GLN A 224 9.12 24.67 17.73
N ASP A 225 8.83 24.59 16.44
CA ASP A 225 7.53 24.18 15.90
C ASP A 225 7.34 22.66 15.87
N TYR A 226 8.32 21.88 16.36
CA TYR A 226 8.22 20.44 16.46
C TYR A 226 7.82 19.98 17.86
N GLU A 227 7.13 18.84 17.93
CA GLU A 227 6.78 18.12 19.16
C GLU A 227 7.31 16.69 19.14
N GLU A 228 7.55 16.13 20.32
CA GLU A 228 7.79 14.69 20.48
C GLU A 228 6.45 13.97 20.56
N TRP A 229 6.26 12.98 19.69
CA TRP A 229 5.04 12.19 19.61
C TRP A 229 5.36 10.70 19.71
N LEU A 230 4.80 10.03 20.72
CA LEU A 230 4.93 8.59 20.91
C LEU A 230 3.93 7.87 19.99
N ALA A 231 4.45 7.10 19.03
CA ALA A 231 3.64 6.29 18.14
C ALA A 231 2.89 5.18 18.88
N HIS A 232 1.76 4.75 18.30
CA HIS A 232 0.91 3.67 18.84
C HIS A 232 0.42 3.89 20.28
N SER A 233 0.46 5.13 20.78
CA SER A 233 -0.02 5.50 22.10
C SER A 233 -1.56 5.61 22.09
N ALA A 234 -2.26 4.52 22.39
CA ALA A 234 -3.71 4.55 22.58
C ALA A 234 -4.11 4.97 24.02
N ALA A 235 -5.27 5.60 24.16
CA ALA A 235 -5.85 5.90 25.48
C ALA A 235 -6.29 4.61 26.19
N GLY A 236 -6.03 4.49 27.49
CA GLY A 236 -6.42 3.34 28.31
C GLY A 236 -5.43 2.16 28.35
N GLU A 237 -4.29 2.25 27.65
CA GLU A 237 -3.27 1.20 27.66
C GLU A 237 -2.41 1.25 28.94
N ASN A 238 -2.08 0.08 29.51
CA ASN A 238 -1.20 -0.03 30.67
C ASN A 238 0.10 0.77 30.45
N SER A 239 0.42 1.67 31.38
CA SER A 239 1.49 2.69 31.23
C SER A 239 2.86 2.12 30.82
N LYS A 240 3.19 0.89 31.26
CA LYS A 240 4.46 0.23 30.94
C LYS A 240 4.56 -0.22 29.48
N ARG A 241 3.46 -0.62 28.84
CA ARG A 241 3.43 -1.15 27.46
C ARG A 241 2.94 -0.18 26.40
N LYS A 242 2.42 0.96 26.84
CA LYS A 242 1.99 2.06 25.97
C LYS A 242 2.98 2.32 24.83
N GLY A 243 2.48 2.24 23.60
CA GLY A 243 3.24 2.48 22.37
C GLY A 243 4.22 1.37 21.95
N CYS A 244 4.18 0.20 22.60
CA CYS A 244 5.03 -0.92 22.24
C CYS A 244 4.38 -1.76 21.14
N VAL A 245 4.95 -1.71 19.94
CA VAL A 245 4.50 -2.51 18.80
C VAL A 245 5.67 -3.25 18.21
N LEU A 246 5.54 -4.58 18.08
CA LEU A 246 6.61 -5.46 17.60
C LEU A 246 7.90 -5.26 18.40
N GLY A 247 7.74 -5.24 19.72
CA GLY A 247 8.84 -5.12 20.69
C GLY A 247 9.56 -3.78 20.75
N VAL A 248 9.07 -2.71 20.10
CA VAL A 248 9.74 -1.40 20.08
C VAL A 248 8.73 -0.28 20.32
N LYS A 249 9.18 0.75 21.05
CA LYS A 249 8.54 2.06 21.13
C LYS A 249 9.27 3.05 20.23
N GLU A 250 8.51 3.80 19.43
CA GLU A 250 9.05 4.84 18.55
C GLU A 250 8.48 6.20 18.94
N THR A 251 9.36 7.12 19.33
CA THR A 251 9.00 8.53 19.57
C THR A 251 9.53 9.37 18.42
N TYR A 252 8.63 9.99 17.67
CA TYR A 252 8.94 10.82 16.51
C TYR A 252 9.03 12.29 16.90
N ARG A 253 9.92 13.03 16.23
CA ARG A 253 9.86 14.49 16.20
C ARG A 253 9.03 14.90 14.99
N ARG A 254 7.83 15.42 15.22
CA ARG A 254 6.88 15.80 14.16
C ARG A 254 6.46 17.26 14.28
N LEU A 255 5.99 17.85 13.19
CA LEU A 255 5.51 19.22 13.18
C LEU A 255 4.25 19.36 14.04
N LYS A 256 4.17 20.42 14.84
CA LYS A 256 2.95 20.74 15.59
C LYS A 256 1.85 21.15 14.62
N ARG A 257 0.64 20.65 14.84
CA ARG A 257 -0.51 20.92 13.95
C ARG A 257 -0.85 22.40 13.82
N GLN A 258 -0.63 23.19 14.88
CA GLN A 258 -0.90 24.64 14.88
C GLN A 258 0.25 25.48 14.30
N SER A 259 1.39 24.87 13.98
CA SER A 259 2.56 25.58 13.49
C SER A 259 2.52 25.63 11.96
N VAL A 260 2.34 26.83 11.41
CA VAL A 260 2.42 27.09 9.98
C VAL A 260 3.87 27.41 9.63
N CYS A 261 4.62 26.36 9.32
CA CYS A 261 6.02 26.44 8.94
C CYS A 261 6.39 25.32 7.96
N ARG A 262 7.50 25.50 7.27
CA ARG A 262 8.02 24.56 6.29
C ARG A 262 8.96 23.55 6.96
N ASN A 263 8.84 22.27 6.60
CA ASN A 263 9.80 21.22 6.95
C ASN A 263 11.07 21.34 6.10
N GLY A 264 10.91 21.61 4.80
CA GLY A 264 12.01 21.85 3.87
C GLY A 264 12.46 20.61 3.11
N ARG A 265 13.18 20.80 2.00
CA ARG A 265 13.60 19.69 1.11
C ARG A 265 14.62 18.76 1.78
N SER A 266 15.40 19.28 2.73
CA SER A 266 16.38 18.53 3.52
C SER A 266 15.74 17.80 4.71
N PHE A 267 14.43 17.91 4.92
CA PHE A 267 13.75 17.23 6.03
C PHE A 267 14.00 15.73 6.00
N VAL A 268 14.33 15.21 7.19
CA VAL A 268 14.49 13.79 7.47
C VAL A 268 13.72 13.47 8.73
N VAL A 269 12.94 12.40 8.68
CA VAL A 269 12.21 11.89 9.84
C VAL A 269 13.18 11.54 10.96
N SER A 270 13.08 12.25 12.08
CA SER A 270 13.85 11.96 13.29
C SER A 270 12.98 11.17 14.28
N LYS A 271 13.53 10.07 14.79
CA LYS A 271 12.86 9.23 15.78
C LYS A 271 13.83 8.62 16.77
N LYS A 272 13.37 8.45 18.01
CA LYS A 272 14.04 7.70 19.07
C LYS A 272 13.37 6.33 19.20
N GLN A 273 14.15 5.27 19.18
CA GLN A 273 13.65 3.90 19.35
C GLN A 273 14.08 3.34 20.71
N ARG A 274 13.18 2.64 21.39
CA ARG A 274 13.49 1.91 22.64
C ARG A 274 12.87 0.53 22.60
N SER A 275 13.68 -0.50 22.83
CA SER A 275 13.22 -1.89 22.92
C SER A 275 12.35 -2.08 24.17
N CYS A 276 11.30 -2.90 24.03
CA CYS A 276 10.43 -3.30 25.13
C CYS A 276 10.87 -4.66 25.69
N LEU A 277 10.45 -4.96 26.93
CA LEU A 277 10.55 -6.31 27.47
C LEU A 277 9.64 -7.28 26.70
N CYS A 278 10.17 -8.46 26.37
CA CYS A 278 9.40 -9.51 25.72
C CYS A 278 8.33 -10.10 26.64
N THR A 279 7.23 -10.51 26.04
CA THR A 279 6.12 -11.22 26.69
C THR A 279 5.68 -12.40 25.84
N ARG A 280 4.69 -13.17 26.33
CA ARG A 280 4.05 -14.22 25.56
C ARG A 280 3.41 -13.72 24.25
N GLU A 281 3.00 -12.46 24.16
CA GLU A 281 2.36 -11.92 22.95
C GLU A 281 3.31 -11.69 21.77
N ASP A 282 4.61 -11.56 22.09
CA ASP A 282 5.69 -11.34 21.12
C ASP A 282 6.19 -12.68 20.53
N TYR A 283 5.61 -13.80 20.99
CA TYR A 283 5.84 -15.14 20.47
C TYR A 283 4.52 -15.76 19.96
N LEU A 284 4.62 -16.56 18.90
CA LEU A 284 3.51 -17.31 18.32
C LEU A 284 3.85 -18.80 18.29
N ASP A 285 2.85 -19.63 18.58
CA ASP A 285 2.98 -21.09 18.46
C ASP A 285 2.66 -21.57 17.05
N TYR A 286 3.34 -22.62 16.59
CA TYR A 286 3.10 -23.21 15.28
C TYR A 286 1.74 -23.91 15.25
N GLY A 287 0.97 -23.71 14.19
CA GLY A 287 -0.39 -24.25 14.09
C GLY A 287 -1.42 -23.53 14.97
N TYR A 288 -1.07 -22.40 15.61
CA TYR A 288 -2.00 -21.51 16.29
C TYR A 288 -2.13 -20.19 15.53
N TYR A 289 -3.27 -19.54 15.69
CA TYR A 289 -3.51 -18.18 15.21
C TYR A 289 -4.32 -17.41 16.24
N ARG A 290 -4.20 -16.08 16.24
CA ARG A 290 -5.05 -15.24 17.09
C ARG A 290 -6.37 -15.04 16.39
N HIS A 291 -7.45 -15.42 17.06
CA HIS A 291 -8.78 -15.20 16.51
C HIS A 291 -9.09 -13.69 16.51
N VAL A 292 -9.88 -13.23 15.53
CA VAL A 292 -10.14 -11.79 15.33
C VAL A 292 -11.01 -11.22 16.46
N ASN A 293 -11.89 -12.04 17.04
CA ASN A 293 -12.88 -11.58 18.02
C ASN A 293 -12.49 -11.85 19.47
N THR A 294 -11.61 -12.83 19.69
CA THR A 294 -11.14 -13.25 21.01
C THR A 294 -9.63 -13.25 20.86
N SER A 295 -8.91 -12.40 21.59
CA SER A 295 -7.44 -12.27 21.55
C SER A 295 -6.70 -13.56 21.99
N GLU A 296 -7.41 -14.68 22.02
CA GLU A 296 -6.96 -16.02 22.35
C GLU A 296 -6.22 -16.64 21.16
N CYS A 297 -5.14 -17.35 21.47
CA CYS A 297 -4.46 -18.20 20.50
C CYS A 297 -5.31 -19.47 20.31
N VAL A 298 -5.98 -19.56 19.17
CA VAL A 298 -6.80 -20.71 18.79
C VAL A 298 -5.98 -21.65 17.92
N ARG A 299 -6.07 -22.95 18.21
CA ARG A 299 -5.43 -23.97 17.39
C ARG A 299 -6.10 -24.04 16.03
N GLN A 300 -5.33 -24.07 14.95
CA GLN A 300 -5.87 -24.26 13.61
C GLN A 300 -6.51 -25.65 13.51
N PRO A 301 -7.74 -25.78 12.98
CA PRO A 301 -8.46 -27.05 12.93
C PRO A 301 -7.70 -28.18 12.21
N ASN A 302 -6.91 -27.82 11.20
CA ASN A 302 -6.11 -28.75 10.38
C ASN A 302 -4.61 -28.70 10.73
N ALA A 303 -4.20 -28.09 11.84
CA ALA A 303 -2.80 -28.18 12.26
C ALA A 303 -2.49 -29.63 12.59
N ALA A 304 -1.58 -30.26 11.84
CA ALA A 304 -1.10 -31.59 12.19
C ALA A 304 -0.67 -31.62 13.66
N ASN A 305 -1.06 -32.66 14.40
CA ASN A 305 -0.58 -32.90 15.79
C ASN A 305 0.94 -33.15 15.84
N LYS A 306 1.61 -33.22 14.70
CA LYS A 306 2.98 -33.67 14.52
C LYS A 306 3.82 -32.61 13.81
N THR A 307 5.12 -32.70 14.08
CA THR A 307 6.25 -32.22 13.28
C THR A 307 5.83 -31.94 11.84
N LEU A 308 6.06 -30.71 11.39
CA LEU A 308 5.86 -30.39 9.98
C LEU A 308 6.96 -31.09 9.20
N GLU A 309 6.65 -32.27 8.65
CA GLU A 309 7.53 -33.03 7.77
C GLU A 309 7.58 -32.33 6.41
N MET A 310 8.50 -31.38 6.26
CA MET A 310 8.78 -30.72 4.98
C MET A 310 10.08 -31.27 4.41
N CYS A 311 9.97 -32.02 3.33
CA CYS A 311 11.10 -32.49 2.55
C CYS A 311 11.50 -31.39 1.56
N LEU A 312 12.58 -30.65 1.87
CA LEU A 312 13.18 -29.65 0.98
C LEU A 312 14.49 -30.22 0.45
N ASN A 313 14.61 -30.36 -0.87
CA ASN A 313 15.85 -30.82 -1.54
C ASN A 313 16.39 -32.20 -1.07
N GLY A 314 15.53 -33.10 -0.56
CA GLY A 314 15.95 -34.42 -0.05
C GLY A 314 16.34 -34.42 1.44
N GLU A 315 16.24 -33.28 2.10
CA GLU A 315 16.38 -33.13 3.55
C GLU A 315 15.00 -32.91 4.19
N GLU A 316 14.66 -33.72 5.18
CA GLU A 316 13.45 -33.61 5.98
C GLU A 316 13.77 -32.78 7.22
N ASP A 317 13.24 -31.57 7.25
CA ASP A 317 13.32 -30.73 8.44
C ASP A 317 12.16 -31.11 9.37
N GLU A 318 12.43 -31.89 10.42
CA GLU A 318 11.46 -32.03 11.52
C GLU A 318 11.43 -30.72 12.33
N LEU A 319 10.49 -29.84 11.98
CA LEU A 319 10.19 -28.66 12.77
C LEU A 319 9.30 -29.07 13.95
N LEU A 320 9.94 -29.40 15.08
CA LEU A 320 9.27 -29.57 16.36
C LEU A 320 8.61 -28.25 16.79
N THR A 321 7.35 -28.33 17.22
CA THR A 321 6.49 -27.23 17.68
C THR A 321 7.17 -26.43 18.79
N ALA A 322 7.84 -25.34 18.42
CA ALA A 322 8.44 -24.40 19.33
C ALA A 322 7.80 -23.01 19.15
N TYR A 323 7.66 -22.30 20.26
CA TYR A 323 7.31 -20.88 20.25
C TYR A 323 8.33 -20.11 19.40
N ARG A 324 7.85 -19.40 18.38
CA ARG A 324 8.69 -18.54 17.54
C ARG A 324 8.44 -17.08 17.86
N LYS A 325 9.48 -16.26 17.82
CA LYS A 325 9.32 -14.81 17.93
C LYS A 325 8.58 -14.28 16.71
N VAL A 326 7.68 -13.31 16.91
CA VAL A 326 6.95 -12.68 15.80
C VAL A 326 7.95 -11.99 14.86
N PRO A 327 7.84 -12.15 13.53
CA PRO A 327 8.76 -11.53 12.61
C PRO A 327 8.80 -10.00 12.74
N SER A 328 10.01 -9.43 12.65
CA SER A 328 10.26 -8.00 12.88
C SER A 328 10.03 -7.51 14.31
N ASP A 329 9.77 -8.41 15.26
CA ASP A 329 9.74 -8.08 16.68
C ASP A 329 11.16 -7.91 17.23
N ARG A 330 11.41 -6.79 17.92
CA ARG A 330 12.71 -6.45 18.49
C ARG A 330 12.66 -6.27 20.01
N CYS A 331 11.77 -6.99 20.69
CA CYS A 331 11.74 -6.99 22.16
C CYS A 331 13.06 -7.58 22.71
N GLU A 332 13.48 -7.14 23.88
CA GLU A 332 14.72 -7.54 24.54
C GLU A 332 14.45 -7.87 26.02
N GLY A 333 15.01 -8.99 26.51
CA GLY A 333 14.79 -9.46 27.87
C GLY A 333 13.34 -9.85 28.17
N GLY A 334 13.02 -10.16 29.42
CA GLY A 334 11.66 -10.56 29.83
C GLY A 334 11.36 -12.04 29.55
N TYR A 335 10.17 -12.31 29.00
CA TYR A 335 9.72 -13.67 28.71
C TYR A 335 10.55 -14.27 27.56
N ASN A 336 11.21 -15.40 27.84
CA ASN A 336 11.88 -16.21 26.83
C ASN A 336 11.37 -17.65 26.95
N PRO A 337 10.61 -18.17 25.97
CA PRO A 337 10.22 -19.57 26.00
C PRO A 337 11.47 -20.45 25.87
N GLN A 338 11.53 -21.52 26.67
CA GLN A 338 12.59 -22.53 26.52
C GLN A 338 12.45 -23.17 25.13
N LEU A 339 13.41 -22.87 24.26
CA LEU A 339 13.50 -23.40 22.91
C LEU A 339 13.94 -24.87 23.00
N THR A 340 13.00 -25.80 22.97
CA THR A 340 13.28 -27.20 22.61
C THR A 340 13.51 -27.27 21.10
N VAL A 341 14.67 -26.79 20.65
CA VAL A 341 15.15 -26.99 19.29
C VAL A 341 15.82 -28.36 19.26
N GLN A 342 15.07 -29.37 18.83
CA GLN A 342 15.67 -30.50 18.17
C GLN A 342 15.20 -30.43 16.72
N THR A 343 15.93 -29.71 15.87
CA THR A 343 15.77 -29.89 14.43
C THR A 343 16.41 -31.24 14.13
N VAL A 344 15.60 -32.29 14.05
CA VAL A 344 16.10 -33.60 13.62
C VAL A 344 16.08 -33.57 12.11
N ILE A 345 17.24 -33.31 11.50
CA ILE A 345 17.39 -33.41 10.05
C ILE A 345 17.42 -34.90 9.73
N ARG A 346 16.39 -35.39 9.03
CA ARG A 346 16.35 -36.76 8.52
C ARG A 346 16.48 -36.73 7.00
N PRO A 347 17.21 -37.65 6.37
CA PRO A 347 17.15 -37.79 4.92
C PRO A 347 15.75 -38.32 4.53
N CYS A 348 14.96 -37.50 3.82
CA CYS A 348 13.70 -37.96 3.23
C CYS A 348 13.94 -38.54 1.84
N GLY A 349 13.41 -39.73 1.60
CA GLY A 349 13.33 -40.28 0.26
C GLY A 349 12.34 -39.45 -0.57
N VAL A 350 12.78 -38.93 -1.71
CA VAL A 350 11.87 -38.47 -2.76
C VAL A 350 11.01 -39.67 -3.12
N LYS A 351 9.78 -39.76 -2.62
CA LYS A 351 8.83 -40.74 -3.13
C LYS A 351 8.69 -40.44 -4.62
N PRO A 352 9.06 -41.35 -5.53
CA PRO A 352 8.70 -41.15 -6.92
C PRO A 352 7.18 -41.00 -6.92
N SER A 353 6.67 -39.97 -7.59
CA SER A 353 5.24 -39.93 -7.87
C SER A 353 4.87 -41.28 -8.50
N PRO A 354 3.62 -41.77 -8.37
CA PRO A 354 3.16 -42.80 -9.29
C PRO A 354 3.54 -42.31 -10.70
N GLY A 355 4.35 -43.11 -11.39
CA GLY A 355 4.80 -42.76 -12.72
C GLY A 355 3.58 -42.45 -13.59
N PRO A 356 3.71 -41.56 -14.58
CA PRO A 356 2.64 -41.42 -15.56
C PRO A 356 2.34 -42.82 -16.14
N PRO A 357 1.06 -43.17 -16.38
CA PRO A 357 0.72 -44.44 -17.00
C PRO A 357 1.57 -44.62 -18.26
N ASP A 358 2.02 -45.84 -18.50
CA ASP A 358 2.95 -46.21 -19.58
C ASP A 358 2.70 -45.37 -20.82
N LYS A 359 3.68 -44.51 -21.14
CA LYS A 359 3.75 -43.85 -22.43
C LYS A 359 3.90 -44.95 -23.47
N SER A 360 2.78 -45.35 -24.07
CA SER A 360 2.80 -45.71 -25.48
C SER A 360 3.52 -44.58 -26.20
N THR A 361 4.57 -44.95 -26.93
CA THR A 361 5.40 -44.05 -27.71
C THR A 361 4.54 -43.42 -28.81
N SER A 362 3.84 -42.34 -28.49
CA SER A 362 3.46 -41.32 -29.45
C SER A 362 4.32 -40.11 -29.16
N SER A 363 5.41 -40.01 -29.93
CA SER A 363 6.20 -38.81 -30.05
C SER A 363 5.28 -37.68 -30.52
N VAL A 364 4.86 -36.81 -29.60
CA VAL A 364 4.36 -35.48 -29.98
C VAL A 364 5.59 -34.70 -30.41
N THR A 365 5.97 -34.86 -31.67
CA THR A 365 6.89 -33.98 -32.36
C THR A 365 6.18 -32.64 -32.53
N HIS A 366 6.75 -31.62 -31.90
CA HIS A 366 6.39 -30.25 -32.17
C HIS A 366 6.75 -29.94 -33.65
N PHE A 367 5.72 -29.72 -34.46
CA PHE A 367 5.75 -29.28 -35.88
C PHE A 367 6.39 -30.23 -36.90
N ASP A 368 5.62 -31.23 -37.36
CA ASP A 368 6.05 -32.16 -38.41
C ASP A 368 5.05 -32.31 -39.56
N THR A 369 4.41 -31.21 -39.98
CA THR A 369 3.78 -31.18 -41.32
C THR A 369 4.60 -30.32 -42.29
N PRO A 370 4.81 -30.77 -43.55
CA PRO A 370 5.53 -30.01 -44.58
C PRO A 370 4.94 -28.60 -44.81
N ARG A 371 3.64 -28.46 -44.54
CA ARG A 371 2.88 -27.22 -44.71
C ARG A 371 3.21 -26.18 -43.62
N GLU A 372 3.40 -26.61 -42.37
CA GLU A 372 3.76 -25.72 -41.25
C GLU A 372 5.21 -25.26 -41.34
N ARG A 373 6.14 -26.12 -41.78
CA ARG A 373 7.53 -25.71 -42.07
C ARG A 373 7.59 -24.68 -43.20
N LEU A 374 6.79 -24.85 -44.25
CA LEU A 374 6.70 -23.88 -45.34
C LEU A 374 6.18 -22.52 -44.84
N VAL A 375 5.17 -22.52 -43.98
CA VAL A 375 4.63 -21.28 -43.38
C VAL A 375 5.68 -20.57 -42.52
N LEU A 376 6.41 -21.32 -41.68
CA LEU A 376 7.46 -20.74 -40.84
C LEU A 376 8.60 -20.14 -41.70
N ILE A 377 9.02 -20.84 -42.75
CA ILE A 377 10.04 -20.35 -43.69
C ILE A 377 9.56 -19.09 -44.41
N LEU A 378 8.30 -19.04 -44.85
CA LEU A 378 7.71 -17.86 -45.50
C LEU A 378 7.59 -16.67 -44.55
N VAL A 379 7.22 -16.90 -43.28
CA VAL A 379 7.15 -15.84 -42.25
C VAL A 379 8.54 -15.30 -41.93
N CYS A 380 9.54 -16.16 -41.76
CA CYS A 380 10.92 -15.74 -41.52
C CYS A 380 11.53 -15.01 -42.73
N ALA A 381 11.27 -15.49 -43.95
CA ALA A 381 11.71 -14.82 -45.17
C ALA A 381 11.02 -13.46 -45.35
N GLY A 382 9.71 -13.37 -45.09
CA GLY A 382 8.95 -12.13 -45.14
C GLY A 382 9.45 -11.09 -44.13
N ALA A 383 9.72 -11.51 -42.89
CA ALA A 383 10.31 -10.64 -41.87
C ALA A 383 11.71 -10.15 -42.29
N GLY A 384 12.53 -11.03 -42.88
CA GLY A 384 13.85 -10.68 -43.40
C GLY A 384 13.78 -9.62 -44.51
N VAL A 385 12.85 -9.76 -45.46
CA VAL A 385 12.66 -8.79 -46.55
C VAL A 385 12.19 -7.44 -46.01
N ILE A 386 11.28 -7.41 -45.03
CA ILE A 386 10.81 -6.15 -44.42
C ILE A 386 11.96 -5.41 -43.74
N VAL A 387 12.79 -6.12 -42.99
CA VAL A 387 13.97 -5.53 -42.34
C VAL A 387 14.95 -5.00 -43.39
N LEU A 388 15.18 -5.75 -44.47
CA LEU A 388 16.12 -5.35 -45.51
C LEU A 388 15.62 -4.13 -46.30
N VAL A 389 14.32 -4.04 -46.58
CA VAL A 389 13.69 -2.84 -47.17
C VAL A 389 13.82 -1.64 -46.22
N ALA A 390 13.56 -1.81 -44.92
CA ALA A 390 13.72 -0.74 -43.95
C ALA A 390 15.16 -0.22 -43.87
N VAL A 391 16.15 -1.11 -43.90
CA VAL A 391 17.57 -0.76 -43.91
C VAL A 391 17.96 -0.04 -45.20
N VAL A 392 17.54 -0.52 -46.36
CA VAL A 392 17.81 0.13 -47.65
C VAL A 392 17.15 1.51 -47.72
N SER A 393 15.91 1.65 -47.26
CA SER A 393 15.22 2.95 -47.18
C SER A 393 15.92 3.92 -46.24
N ALA A 394 16.44 3.44 -45.10
CA ALA A 394 17.23 4.26 -44.19
C ALA A 394 18.55 4.72 -44.84
N VAL A 395 19.26 3.81 -45.52
CA VAL A 395 20.52 4.12 -46.20
C VAL A 395 20.31 5.11 -47.35
N ILE A 396 19.25 4.96 -48.15
CA ILE A 396 18.91 5.90 -49.24
C ILE A 396 18.55 7.28 -48.66
N SER A 397 17.80 7.33 -47.55
CA SER A 397 17.43 8.58 -46.89
C SER A 397 18.67 9.30 -46.35
N VAL A 398 19.60 8.57 -45.72
CA VAL A 398 20.87 9.11 -45.24
C VAL A 398 21.73 9.60 -46.42
N LYS A 399 21.83 8.83 -47.51
CA LYS A 399 22.56 9.26 -48.71
C LYS A 399 21.96 10.52 -49.33
N ARG A 400 20.62 10.64 -49.41
CA ARG A 400 19.94 11.85 -49.91
C ARG A 400 20.21 13.08 -49.04
N VAL A 401 20.26 12.92 -47.73
CA VAL A 401 20.56 14.02 -46.80
C VAL A 401 22.02 14.44 -46.91
N VAL A 402 22.95 13.50 -47.05
CA VAL A 402 24.39 13.78 -47.16
C VAL A 402 24.75 14.43 -48.51
N TYR A 403 24.11 14.03 -49.62
CA TYR A 403 24.34 14.65 -50.94
C TYR A 403 23.64 15.99 -51.15
N ARG A 404 22.69 16.36 -50.28
CA ARG A 404 21.98 17.66 -50.34
C ARG A 404 22.66 18.75 -49.49
N ASN A 405 23.63 18.36 -48.66
CA ASN A 405 24.44 19.23 -47.79
C ASN A 405 25.92 19.35 -48.24
N ARG A 406 26.23 18.91 -49.47
CA ARG A 406 27.43 19.24 -50.24
C ARG A 406 26.98 19.94 -51.50
#